data_AF-A0A2D8CHM0-F1
#
_entry.id   AF-A0A2D8CHM0-F1
#
_cell.length_a   1.000
_cell.length_b   1.000
_cell.length_c   1.000
_cell.angle_alpha   90.00
_cell.angle_beta   90.00
_cell.angle_gamma   90.00
#
_symmetry.space_group_name_H-M   'P 1'
#
loop_
_entity.id
_entity.type
_entity.pdbx_description
1 polymer ?
#
loop_
_entity_poly.entity_id
_entity_poly.type
_entity_poly.pdbx_seq_one_letter_code
_entity_poly.pdbx_strand_id
1 'polypeptide(L)'
;MKNFELNYRQLLIALISEKNAVSKILKGQEKYGELLKEISKYDIDDHEPLPKQKDLLKTLGLKRKELIVLMREMYDKFCSGISRHGNYPIEEVEILICASNMHEDYWMISPERLGFLPNVGDRITIPFLRNNMTGGGYFKVKDVSHEIENQKHIIVIPIDDDILESD
;
A
#
# COMPACT_ATOMS: atom_id res chain seq x y z
N MET A 1 6.80 4.48 -26.99
CA MET A 1 6.85 5.09 -25.65
C MET A 1 8.24 5.66 -25.44
N LYS A 2 8.38 6.92 -25.01
CA LYS A 2 9.68 7.42 -24.54
C LYS A 2 10.10 6.55 -23.35
N ASN A 3 11.25 5.88 -23.43
CA ASN A 3 11.87 5.22 -22.28
C ASN A 3 12.24 6.31 -21.27
N PHE A 4 11.34 6.62 -20.35
CA PHE A 4 11.68 7.39 -19.17
C PHE A 4 12.54 6.49 -18.30
N GLU A 5 13.84 6.68 -18.42
CA GLU A 5 14.83 6.03 -17.60
C GLU A 5 14.67 6.49 -16.14
N LEU A 6 14.20 5.58 -15.27
CA LEU A 6 14.05 5.88 -13.85
C LEU A 6 15.40 6.26 -13.24
N ASN A 7 15.37 7.32 -12.43
CA ASN A 7 16.53 7.76 -11.66
C ASN A 7 16.67 6.94 -10.36
N TYR A 8 17.78 7.14 -9.64
CA TYR A 8 18.06 6.45 -8.38
C TYR A 8 16.90 6.47 -7.39
N ARG A 9 16.30 7.66 -7.15
CA ARG A 9 15.26 7.83 -6.14
C ARG A 9 13.98 7.11 -6.54
N GLN A 10 13.62 7.18 -7.82
CA GLN A 10 12.45 6.47 -8.35
C GLN A 10 12.61 4.95 -8.26
N LEU A 11 13.78 4.42 -8.62
CA LEU A 11 14.08 3.00 -8.49
C LEU A 11 14.07 2.55 -7.02
N LEU A 12 14.65 3.35 -6.14
CA LEU A 12 14.71 3.04 -4.71
C LEU A 12 13.31 2.96 -4.11
N ILE A 13 12.46 3.95 -4.39
CA ILE A 13 11.06 3.98 -3.93
C ILE A 13 10.32 2.74 -4.44
N ALA A 14 10.36 2.48 -5.75
CA ALA A 14 9.65 1.33 -6.31
C ALA A 14 10.08 -0.01 -5.70
N LEU A 15 11.38 -0.20 -5.45
CA LEU A 15 11.89 -1.44 -4.87
C LEU A 15 11.61 -1.59 -3.37
N ILE A 16 11.53 -0.47 -2.61
CA ILE A 16 11.22 -0.50 -1.18
C ILE A 16 9.71 -0.67 -0.96
N SER A 17 8.86 0.05 -1.72
CA SER A 17 7.39 -0.06 -1.64
C SER A 17 6.96 -1.51 -1.79
N GLU A 18 7.58 -2.22 -2.73
CA GLU A 18 7.22 -3.60 -3.07
C GLU A 18 8.23 -4.62 -2.54
N LYS A 19 8.94 -4.31 -1.44
CA LYS A 19 10.07 -5.13 -0.95
C LYS A 19 9.73 -6.62 -0.80
N ASN A 20 8.52 -6.96 -0.36
CA ASN A 20 8.12 -8.35 -0.19
C ASN A 20 7.91 -9.04 -1.54
N ALA A 21 7.16 -8.41 -2.45
CA ALA A 21 6.89 -8.93 -3.78
C ALA A 21 8.17 -9.03 -4.64
N VAL A 22 9.04 -8.00 -4.57
CA VAL A 22 10.35 -7.97 -5.21
C VAL A 22 11.23 -9.10 -4.69
N SER A 23 11.31 -9.28 -3.37
CA SER A 23 12.09 -10.36 -2.74
C SER A 23 11.59 -11.73 -3.19
N LYS A 24 10.27 -11.94 -3.26
CA LYS A 24 9.66 -13.18 -3.76
C LYS A 24 10.05 -13.48 -5.20
N ILE A 25 9.93 -12.50 -6.10
CA ILE A 25 10.22 -12.66 -7.54
C ILE A 25 11.72 -12.89 -7.79
N LEU A 26 12.58 -12.25 -7.00
CA LEU A 26 14.03 -12.32 -7.15
C LEU A 26 14.69 -13.42 -6.30
N LYS A 27 13.90 -14.19 -5.54
CA LYS A 27 14.37 -15.25 -4.66
C LYS A 27 15.26 -16.25 -5.41
N GLY A 28 16.41 -16.58 -4.81
CA GLY A 28 17.38 -17.53 -5.37
C GLY A 28 18.36 -16.93 -6.40
N GLN A 29 18.26 -15.63 -6.71
CA GLN A 29 19.20 -14.95 -7.59
C GLN A 29 20.26 -14.20 -6.76
N GLU A 30 21.37 -14.88 -6.45
CA GLU A 30 22.42 -14.40 -5.54
C GLU A 30 22.91 -12.99 -5.82
N LYS A 31 23.01 -12.61 -7.10
CA LYS A 31 23.47 -11.28 -7.53
C LYS A 31 22.65 -10.10 -6.99
N TYR A 32 21.40 -10.33 -6.57
CA TYR A 32 20.53 -9.30 -5.99
C TYR A 32 20.52 -9.33 -4.46
N GLY A 33 21.07 -10.38 -3.84
CA GLY A 33 20.89 -10.67 -2.42
C GLY A 33 21.33 -9.53 -1.50
N GLU A 34 22.52 -8.98 -1.73
CA GLU A 34 23.05 -7.88 -0.90
C GLU A 34 22.21 -6.61 -1.02
N LEU A 35 21.82 -6.21 -2.24
CA LEU A 35 20.99 -5.02 -2.42
C LEU A 35 19.59 -5.22 -1.81
N LEU A 36 18.98 -6.40 -1.98
CA LEU A 36 17.69 -6.75 -1.35
C LEU A 36 17.76 -6.65 0.17
N LYS A 37 18.82 -7.20 0.76
CA LYS A 37 19.06 -7.17 2.20
C LYS A 37 19.26 -5.76 2.74
N GLU A 38 19.90 -4.88 1.97
CA GLU A 38 20.10 -3.49 2.36
C GLU A 38 18.80 -2.69 2.27
N ILE A 39 18.03 -2.82 1.18
CA ILE A 39 16.78 -2.05 1.02
C ILE A 39 15.66 -2.55 1.94
N SER A 40 15.67 -3.82 2.35
CA SER A 40 14.65 -4.40 3.26
C SER A 40 14.68 -3.80 4.66
N LYS A 41 15.72 -3.05 5.01
CA LYS A 41 15.85 -2.34 6.30
C LYS A 41 15.01 -1.07 6.37
N TYR A 42 14.47 -0.64 5.24
CA TYR A 42 13.75 0.62 5.12
C TYR A 42 12.26 0.35 4.91
N ASP A 43 11.47 1.29 5.39
CA ASP A 43 10.06 1.44 5.04
C ASP A 43 9.84 2.82 4.43
N ILE A 44 8.88 2.92 3.50
CA ILE A 44 8.53 4.21 2.88
C ILE A 44 7.59 5.01 3.78
N ASP A 45 6.78 4.31 4.57
CA ASP A 45 5.83 4.93 5.48
C ASP A 45 6.49 5.39 6.79
N ASP A 46 7.70 4.91 7.07
CA ASP A 46 8.49 5.38 8.20
C ASP A 46 8.95 6.82 7.97
N HIS A 47 8.92 7.63 9.03
CA HIS A 47 9.49 8.99 9.01
C HIS A 47 11.02 9.02 8.89
N GLU A 48 11.66 7.86 8.77
CA GLU A 48 13.11 7.74 8.62
C GLU A 48 13.57 8.08 7.19
N PRO A 49 14.75 8.71 7.05
CA PRO A 49 15.27 9.05 5.73
C PRO A 49 15.71 7.79 4.96
N LEU A 50 15.19 7.63 3.74
CA LEU A 50 15.66 6.63 2.78
C LEU A 50 17.17 6.75 2.51
N PRO A 51 17.86 5.64 2.18
CA PRO A 51 19.30 5.64 2.04
C PRO A 51 19.77 6.52 0.88
N LYS A 52 20.82 7.31 1.12
CA LYS A 52 21.44 8.11 0.04
C LYS A 52 22.21 7.18 -0.87
N GLN A 53 22.28 7.53 -2.15
CA GLN A 53 23.01 6.73 -3.14
C GLN A 53 24.46 6.44 -2.72
N LYS A 54 25.14 7.45 -2.16
CA LYS A 54 26.52 7.31 -1.66
C LYS A 54 26.67 6.27 -0.54
N ASP A 55 25.64 6.10 0.29
CA ASP A 55 25.68 5.17 1.42
C ASP A 55 25.53 3.73 0.89
N LEU A 56 24.57 3.49 -0.01
CA LEU A 56 24.45 2.19 -0.69
C LEU A 56 25.69 1.81 -1.49
N LEU A 57 26.30 2.75 -2.21
CA LEU A 57 27.53 2.48 -2.95
C LEU A 57 28.67 2.02 -2.03
N LYS A 58 28.81 2.66 -0.88
CA LYS A 58 29.81 2.30 0.13
C LYS A 58 29.53 0.94 0.73
N THR A 59 28.28 0.68 1.14
CA THR A 59 27.89 -0.58 1.76
C THR A 59 28.02 -1.77 0.81
N LEU A 60 27.66 -1.60 -0.47
CA LEU A 60 27.68 -2.65 -1.47
C LEU A 60 29.02 -2.79 -2.20
N GLY A 61 29.97 -1.85 -1.99
CA GLY A 61 31.24 -1.83 -2.72
C GLY A 61 31.11 -1.61 -4.23
N LEU A 62 30.03 -0.94 -4.66
CA LEU A 62 29.70 -0.75 -6.08
C LEU A 62 30.05 0.65 -6.58
N LYS A 63 30.28 0.78 -7.88
CA LYS A 63 30.32 2.07 -8.58
C LYS A 63 28.91 2.54 -8.91
N ARG A 64 28.76 3.85 -9.09
CA ARG A 64 27.48 4.50 -9.39
C ARG A 64 26.73 3.85 -10.55
N LYS A 65 27.43 3.57 -11.64
CA LYS A 65 26.85 2.94 -12.85
C LYS A 65 26.38 1.51 -12.56
N GLU A 66 27.17 0.75 -11.81
CA GLU A 66 26.86 -0.65 -11.45
C GLU A 66 25.60 -0.72 -10.59
N LEU A 67 25.46 0.15 -9.58
CA LEU A 67 24.26 0.23 -8.75
C LEU A 67 23.01 0.56 -9.57
N ILE A 68 23.08 1.56 -10.46
CA ILE A 68 21.93 1.93 -11.29
C ILE A 68 21.52 0.79 -12.23
N VAL A 69 22.49 0.12 -12.86
CA VAL A 69 22.22 -1.04 -13.72
C VAL A 69 21.58 -2.17 -12.91
N LEU A 70 22.10 -2.46 -11.71
CA LEU A 70 21.56 -3.50 -10.84
C LEU A 70 20.12 -3.21 -10.42
N MET A 71 19.84 -1.99 -9.95
CA MET A 71 18.49 -1.57 -9.52
C MET A 71 17.49 -1.62 -10.68
N ARG A 72 17.90 -1.22 -11.88
CA ARG A 72 17.04 -1.31 -13.07
C ARG A 72 16.76 -2.74 -13.46
N GLU A 73 17.78 -3.59 -13.45
CA GLU A 73 17.57 -5.00 -13.77
C GLU A 73 16.62 -5.66 -12.76
N MET A 74 16.74 -5.33 -11.47
CA MET A 74 15.78 -5.77 -10.44
C MET A 74 14.36 -5.28 -10.74
N TYR A 75 14.21 -3.99 -11.05
CA TYR A 75 12.93 -3.38 -11.37
C TYR A 75 12.28 -4.02 -12.62
N ASP A 76 13.04 -4.20 -13.70
CA ASP A 76 12.54 -4.81 -14.94
C ASP A 76 12.14 -6.28 -14.73
N LYS A 77 12.91 -7.02 -13.93
CA LYS A 77 12.56 -8.39 -13.54
C LYS A 77 11.33 -8.46 -12.66
N PHE A 78 11.19 -7.51 -11.74
CA PHE A 78 9.99 -7.37 -10.93
C PHE A 78 8.76 -7.12 -11.83
N CYS A 79 8.79 -6.07 -12.66
CA CYS A 79 7.69 -5.72 -13.56
C CYS A 79 7.30 -6.84 -14.53
N SER A 80 8.29 -7.55 -15.09
CA SER A 80 8.00 -8.70 -15.96
C SER A 80 7.50 -9.91 -15.16
N GLY A 81 7.98 -10.08 -13.91
CA GLY A 81 7.62 -11.18 -13.02
C GLY A 81 6.20 -11.11 -12.47
N ILE A 82 5.73 -9.92 -12.07
CA ILE A 82 4.40 -9.74 -11.45
C ILE A 82 3.23 -10.11 -12.37
N SER A 83 3.43 -10.04 -13.69
CA SER A 83 2.39 -10.38 -14.68
C SER A 83 1.97 -11.86 -14.66
N ARG A 84 2.75 -12.73 -14.02
CA ARG A 84 2.44 -14.16 -13.93
C ARG A 84 1.51 -14.41 -12.74
N HIS A 85 0.49 -15.24 -12.96
CA HIS A 85 -0.45 -15.66 -11.93
C HIS A 85 0.29 -16.21 -10.69
N GLY A 86 -0.04 -15.69 -9.51
CA GLY A 86 0.55 -16.10 -8.22
C GLY A 86 1.86 -15.39 -7.82
N ASN A 87 2.43 -14.54 -8.69
CA ASN A 87 3.67 -13.81 -8.40
C ASN A 87 3.44 -12.50 -7.61
N TYR A 88 2.19 -12.05 -7.52
CA TYR A 88 1.76 -10.99 -6.62
C TYR A 88 0.57 -11.50 -5.80
N PRO A 89 0.79 -12.39 -4.81
CA PRO A 89 -0.30 -12.83 -3.95
C PRO A 89 -0.75 -11.67 -3.04
N ILE A 90 -2.02 -11.66 -2.68
CA ILE A 90 -2.49 -10.85 -1.56
C ILE A 90 -2.38 -11.73 -0.32
N GLU A 91 -1.50 -11.36 0.60
CA GLU A 91 -1.24 -12.08 1.86
C GLU A 91 -2.14 -11.57 2.99
N GLU A 92 -2.51 -10.29 2.93
CA GLU A 92 -3.32 -9.62 3.94
C GLU A 92 -4.40 -8.76 3.27
N VAL A 93 -5.62 -8.80 3.81
CA VAL A 93 -6.70 -7.88 3.44
C VAL A 93 -7.02 -7.04 4.66
N GLU A 94 -6.87 -5.72 4.54
CA GLU A 94 -7.28 -4.77 5.56
C GLU A 94 -8.54 -4.05 5.12
N ILE A 95 -9.50 -3.92 6.02
CA ILE A 95 -10.78 -3.27 5.75
C ILE A 95 -10.88 -2.08 6.69
N LEU A 96 -11.07 -0.89 6.14
CA LEU A 96 -11.18 0.35 6.91
C LEU A 96 -12.53 0.98 6.61
N ILE A 97 -13.42 0.99 7.61
CA ILE A 97 -14.68 1.73 7.54
C ILE A 97 -14.47 3.08 8.21
N CYS A 98 -14.58 4.15 7.44
CA CYS A 98 -14.24 5.50 7.86
C CYS A 98 -15.52 6.34 7.98
N ALA A 99 -15.77 6.93 9.15
CA ALA A 99 -16.94 7.77 9.38
C ALA A 99 -16.53 9.10 10.02
N SER A 100 -17.08 10.21 9.53
CA SER A 100 -16.93 11.51 10.19
C SER A 100 -17.79 11.56 11.46
N ASN A 101 -17.26 12.12 12.54
CA ASN A 101 -18.01 12.41 13.74
C ASN A 101 -18.56 13.86 13.72
N MET A 102 -19.40 14.21 14.70
CA MET A 102 -19.96 15.56 14.84
C MET A 102 -18.91 16.67 15.05
N HIS A 103 -17.66 16.32 15.35
CA HIS A 103 -16.54 17.22 15.56
C HIS A 103 -15.55 17.25 14.38
N GLU A 104 -15.91 16.67 13.24
CA GLU A 104 -15.05 16.51 12.06
C GLU A 104 -13.80 15.63 12.29
N ASP A 105 -13.71 14.89 13.41
CA ASP A 105 -12.73 13.80 13.52
C ASP A 105 -13.24 12.55 12.79
N TYR A 106 -12.30 11.74 12.31
CA TYR A 106 -12.60 10.47 11.66
C TYR A 106 -12.57 9.31 12.66
N TRP A 107 -13.65 8.55 12.72
CA TRP A 107 -13.64 7.20 13.27
C TRP A 107 -13.20 6.23 12.19
N MET A 108 -12.30 5.34 12.55
CA MET A 108 -11.87 4.24 11.71
C MET A 108 -12.17 2.92 12.42
N ILE A 109 -12.90 2.06 11.74
CA ILE A 109 -13.27 0.73 12.24
C ILE A 109 -12.64 -0.28 11.30
N SER A 110 -11.82 -1.18 11.87
CA SER A 110 -11.13 -2.23 11.12
C SER A 110 -11.72 -3.60 11.48
N PRO A 111 -12.82 -4.03 10.82
CA PRO A 111 -13.34 -5.37 11.04
C PRO A 111 -12.38 -6.41 10.44
N GLU A 112 -12.23 -7.56 11.12
CA GLU A 112 -11.37 -8.66 10.61
C GLU A 112 -11.83 -9.14 9.23
N ARG A 113 -13.16 -9.16 8.98
CA ARG A 113 -13.74 -9.68 7.74
C ARG A 113 -15.04 -8.97 7.40
N LEU A 114 -15.32 -8.88 6.11
CA LEU A 114 -16.65 -8.58 5.57
C LEU A 114 -17.16 -9.81 4.81
N GLY A 115 -18.41 -10.21 5.05
CA GLY A 115 -19.04 -11.32 4.32
C GLY A 115 -19.29 -11.02 2.85
N PHE A 116 -19.43 -9.73 2.52
CA PHE A 116 -19.51 -9.21 1.16
C PHE A 116 -19.02 -7.76 1.14
N LEU A 117 -18.56 -7.30 -0.01
CA LEU A 117 -18.23 -5.89 -0.22
C LEU A 117 -19.54 -5.11 -0.43
N PRO A 118 -19.84 -4.07 0.36
CA PRO A 118 -21.04 -3.26 0.14
C PRO A 118 -20.92 -2.46 -1.16
N ASN A 119 -22.05 -2.07 -1.72
CA ASN A 119 -22.10 -1.13 -2.84
C ASN A 119 -22.19 0.31 -2.33
N VAL A 120 -21.77 1.25 -3.17
CA VAL A 120 -22.06 2.67 -2.94
C VAL A 120 -23.58 2.86 -2.87
N GLY A 121 -24.04 3.56 -1.83
CA GLY A 121 -25.45 3.76 -1.52
C GLY A 121 -26.05 2.72 -0.58
N ASP A 122 -25.38 1.58 -0.33
CA ASP A 122 -25.82 0.63 0.69
C ASP A 122 -25.77 1.27 2.08
N ARG A 123 -26.60 0.75 2.99
CA ARG A 123 -26.68 1.21 4.38
C ARG A 123 -26.00 0.22 5.31
N ILE A 124 -25.11 0.73 6.16
CA ILE A 124 -24.41 -0.02 7.21
C ILE A 124 -24.81 0.56 8.57
N THR A 125 -25.16 -0.31 9.51
CA THR A 125 -25.44 0.08 10.89
C THR A 125 -24.24 -0.26 11.77
N ILE A 126 -23.73 0.73 12.48
CA ILE A 126 -22.64 0.54 13.46
C ILE A 126 -23.18 0.95 14.83
N PRO A 127 -23.59 -0.01 15.69
CA PRO A 127 -24.42 0.29 16.85
C PRO A 127 -23.81 1.26 17.88
N PHE A 128 -22.48 1.28 18.02
CA PHE A 128 -21.78 2.18 18.94
C PHE A 128 -21.46 3.55 18.32
N LEU A 129 -21.48 3.65 16.99
CA LEU A 129 -21.28 4.91 16.28
C LEU A 129 -22.63 5.62 16.26
N ARG A 130 -22.77 6.63 17.13
CA ARG A 130 -24.00 7.43 17.25
C ARG A 130 -23.78 8.74 16.52
N ASN A 131 -24.64 9.04 15.56
CA ASN A 131 -24.59 10.36 14.94
C ASN A 131 -25.20 11.43 15.84
N ASN A 132 -26.30 11.13 16.55
CA ASN A 132 -27.07 12.15 17.29
C ASN A 132 -27.60 11.65 18.64
N MET A 133 -26.74 11.26 19.59
CA MET A 133 -27.05 10.89 21.00
C MET A 133 -28.19 9.86 21.30
N THR A 134 -29.03 9.47 20.35
CA THR A 134 -30.21 8.61 20.51
C THR A 134 -30.25 7.56 19.40
N GLY A 135 -29.71 6.37 19.66
CA GLY A 135 -29.74 5.22 18.74
C GLY A 135 -28.48 5.06 17.88
N GLY A 136 -28.25 3.83 17.40
CA GLY A 136 -27.14 3.51 16.50
C GLY A 136 -27.34 4.20 15.15
N GLY A 137 -26.27 4.75 14.58
CA GLY A 137 -26.33 5.43 13.29
C GLY A 137 -26.51 4.45 12.13
N TYR A 138 -27.40 4.80 11.20
CA TYR A 138 -27.45 4.21 9.87
C TYR A 138 -26.60 5.08 8.96
N PHE A 139 -25.54 4.52 8.44
CA PHE A 139 -24.62 5.25 7.58
C PHE A 139 -24.73 4.72 6.15
N LYS A 140 -24.65 5.63 5.19
CA LYS A 140 -24.63 5.30 3.78
C LYS A 140 -23.19 5.20 3.30
N VAL A 141 -22.90 4.16 2.55
CA VAL A 141 -21.61 4.00 1.87
C VAL A 141 -21.50 5.06 0.77
N LYS A 142 -20.50 5.94 0.90
CA LYS A 142 -20.24 7.01 -0.07
C LYS A 142 -19.31 6.56 -1.17
N ASP A 143 -18.34 5.71 -0.84
CA ASP A 143 -17.36 5.16 -1.77
C ASP A 143 -16.89 3.78 -1.29
N VAL A 144 -16.31 3.01 -2.21
CA VAL A 144 -15.55 1.80 -1.91
C VAL A 144 -14.29 1.83 -2.75
N SER A 145 -13.18 2.18 -2.12
CA SER A 145 -11.88 2.27 -2.77
C SER A 145 -10.99 1.11 -2.39
N HIS A 146 -10.09 0.76 -3.31
CA HIS A 146 -9.16 -0.33 -3.16
C HIS A 146 -7.75 0.16 -3.44
N GLU A 147 -6.83 -0.21 -2.56
CA GLU A 147 -5.41 -0.02 -2.73
C GLU A 147 -4.72 -1.38 -2.63
N ILE A 148 -3.75 -1.61 -3.50
CA ILE A 148 -2.94 -2.82 -3.49
C ILE A 148 -1.49 -2.38 -3.46
N GLU A 149 -0.81 -2.68 -2.37
CA GLU A 149 0.60 -2.37 -2.17
C GLU A 149 1.26 -3.47 -1.35
N ASN A 150 2.49 -3.83 -1.72
CA ASN A 150 3.35 -4.75 -0.97
C ASN A 150 2.67 -6.07 -0.55
N GLN A 151 1.87 -6.67 -1.43
CA GLN A 151 1.07 -7.88 -1.16
C GLN A 151 -0.09 -7.70 -0.16
N LYS A 152 -0.50 -6.47 0.12
CA LYS A 152 -1.66 -6.13 0.94
C LYS A 152 -2.77 -5.57 0.05
N HIS A 153 -4.02 -5.91 0.35
CA HIS A 153 -5.21 -5.33 -0.27
C HIS A 153 -5.96 -4.53 0.79
N ILE A 154 -5.94 -3.20 0.65
CA ILE A 154 -6.61 -2.28 1.55
C ILE A 154 -7.94 -1.89 0.92
N ILE A 155 -9.03 -2.07 1.66
CA ILE A 155 -10.37 -1.71 1.26
C ILE A 155 -10.83 -0.57 2.16
N VAL A 156 -11.02 0.61 1.59
CA VAL A 156 -11.49 1.79 2.33
C VAL A 156 -12.95 2.05 1.98
N ILE A 157 -13.79 2.12 3.00
CA ILE A 157 -15.24 2.30 2.90
C ILE A 157 -15.62 3.56 3.67
N PRO A 158 -15.60 4.74 3.04
CA PRO A 158 -16.16 5.95 3.61
C PRO A 158 -17.67 5.82 3.77
N ILE A 159 -18.15 6.11 4.97
CA ILE A 159 -19.56 6.14 5.31
C ILE A 159 -19.92 7.49 5.92
N ASP A 160 -21.16 7.89 5.74
CA ASP A 160 -21.66 9.18 6.22
C ASP A 160 -23.13 9.03 6.61
N ASP A 161 -23.61 9.93 7.45
CA ASP A 161 -25.01 9.90 7.88
C ASP A 161 -25.89 10.64 6.87
N ASP A 162 -26.86 9.90 6.34
CA ASP A 162 -27.84 10.41 5.38
C ASP A 162 -28.94 11.25 6.08
N ILE A 163 -28.90 11.40 7.42
CA ILE A 163 -29.94 12.09 8.20
C ILE A 163 -30.00 13.61 7.97
N LEU A 164 -29.01 14.24 7.32
CA LEU A 164 -29.05 15.69 7.02
C LEU A 164 -29.48 16.04 5.58
N GLU A 165 -29.83 15.08 4.71
CA GLU A 165 -30.41 15.38 3.39
C GLU A 165 -31.96 15.38 3.41
N SER A 166 -32.56 15.98 4.44
CA SER A 166 -33.99 16.32 4.44
C SER A 166 -34.19 17.81 4.72
N ASP A 167 -34.62 18.48 3.65
CA ASP A 167 -35.16 19.85 3.46
C ASP A 167 -34.18 21.04 3.32
#